data_AF-A0A6J2JBR9-F1
#
_entry.id   AF-A0A6J2JBR9-F1
#
_cell.length_a   1.000
_cell.length_b   1.000
_cell.length_c   1.000
_cell.angle_alpha   90.00
_cell.angle_beta   90.00
_cell.angle_gamma   90.00
#
_symmetry.space_group_name_H-M   'P 1'
#
loop_
_entity.id
_entity.type
_entity.pdbx_description
1 polymer ?
#
loop_
_entity_poly.entity_id
_entity_poly.type
_entity_poly.pdbx_seq_one_letter_code
_entity_poly.pdbx_strand_id
1 'polypeptide(L)'
;MLTRTLLTRAILLRRLQNAGDSLKQTKRNAGHGVWTYRVPPPMPSKKSIRLAQGLGGLCWWWILYHIATEPEHITGEWPYIDPSTWTDEELGIPPDSAGCIKH
;
A
#
# COMPACT_ATOMS: atom_id res chain seq x y z
N MET A 1 -4.73 -32.58 -43.25
CA MET A 1 -3.63 -31.81 -43.89
C MET A 1 -3.53 -30.35 -43.40
N LEU A 2 -4.58 -29.75 -42.82
CA LEU A 2 -4.59 -28.36 -42.31
C LEU A 2 -3.83 -28.11 -40.99
N THR A 3 -3.66 -29.11 -40.13
CA THR A 3 -2.98 -28.94 -38.83
C THR A 3 -1.46 -28.77 -38.97
N ARG A 4 -0.86 -29.44 -39.96
CA ARG A 4 0.57 -29.35 -40.25
C ARG A 4 0.96 -27.97 -40.80
N THR A 5 0.09 -27.33 -41.57
CA THR A 5 0.33 -26.00 -42.17
C THR A 5 0.19 -24.87 -41.14
N LEU A 6 -0.74 -24.98 -40.19
CA LEU A 6 -0.88 -24.00 -39.10
C LEU A 6 0.31 -24.04 -38.15
N LEU A 7 0.78 -25.24 -37.79
CA LEU A 7 1.96 -25.41 -36.92
C LEU A 7 3.23 -24.89 -37.60
N THR A 8 3.46 -25.21 -38.88
CA THR A 8 4.60 -24.64 -39.62
C THR A 8 4.52 -23.13 -39.74
N ARG A 9 3.33 -22.58 -39.99
CA ARG A 9 3.12 -21.12 -40.08
C ARG A 9 3.34 -20.42 -38.73
N ALA A 10 2.91 -21.01 -37.61
CA ALA A 10 3.17 -20.49 -36.28
C ALA A 10 4.67 -20.51 -35.94
N ILE A 11 5.38 -21.59 -36.30
CA ILE A 11 6.83 -21.70 -36.11
C ILE A 11 7.56 -20.68 -36.98
N LEU A 12 7.13 -20.48 -38.23
CA LEU A 12 7.73 -19.52 -39.16
C LEU A 12 7.50 -18.07 -38.70
N LEU A 13 6.29 -17.74 -38.23
CA LEU A 13 5.99 -16.44 -37.64
C LEU A 13 6.84 -16.18 -36.39
N ARG A 14 7.03 -17.18 -35.52
CA ARG A 14 7.89 -17.06 -34.33
C ARG A 14 9.36 -16.88 -34.69
N ARG A 15 9.85 -17.55 -35.73
CA ARG A 15 11.22 -17.38 -36.25
C ARG A 15 11.43 -15.99 -36.85
N LEU A 16 10.45 -15.48 -37.60
CA LEU A 16 10.48 -14.13 -38.16
C LEU A 16 10.46 -13.05 -37.06
N GLN A 17 9.65 -13.24 -36.02
CA GLN A 17 9.63 -12.34 -34.86
C GLN A 17 10.99 -12.30 -34.15
N ASN A 18 11.59 -13.48 -33.87
CA ASN A 18 12.89 -13.56 -33.23
C ASN A 18 14.02 -12.96 -34.09
N ALA A 19 13.96 -13.10 -35.43
CA ALA A 19 14.92 -12.48 -36.34
C ALA A 19 14.80 -10.94 -36.34
N GLY A 20 13.56 -10.42 -36.27
CA GLY A 20 13.30 -8.99 -36.12
C GLY A 20 13.80 -8.42 -34.79
N ASP A 21 13.74 -9.21 -33.71
CA ASP A 21 14.26 -8.80 -32.40
C ASP A 21 15.79 -8.70 -32.37
N SER A 22 16.52 -9.53 -33.12
CA SER A 22 17.98 -9.42 -33.26
C SER A 22 18.44 -8.20 -34.09
N LEU A 23 17.58 -7.71 -34.99
CA LEU A 23 17.83 -6.49 -35.77
C LEU A 23 17.46 -5.20 -35.01
N LYS A 24 16.70 -5.31 -33.92
CA LYS A 24 16.45 -4.16 -33.05
C LYS A 24 17.75 -3.79 -32.37
N GLN A 25 18.27 -2.61 -32.72
CA GLN A 25 19.44 -2.04 -32.06
C GLN A 25 19.24 -2.06 -30.54
N THR A 26 20.20 -2.66 -29.82
CA THR A 26 20.19 -2.74 -28.36
C THR A 26 20.05 -1.34 -27.77
N LYS A 27 18.83 -0.98 -27.36
CA LYS A 27 18.57 0.26 -26.67
C LYS A 27 19.07 0.11 -25.23
N ARG A 28 20.27 0.62 -24.96
CA ARG A 28 20.80 0.71 -23.60
C ARG A 28 19.95 1.71 -22.82
N ASN A 29 19.05 1.22 -21.98
CA ASN A 29 18.29 2.05 -21.02
C ASN A 29 19.17 2.46 -19.81
N ALA A 30 20.49 2.62 -20.03
CA ALA A 30 21.47 2.94 -18.99
C ALA A 30 21.55 4.45 -18.68
N GLY A 31 20.61 5.24 -19.20
CA GLY A 31 20.50 6.66 -18.86
C GLY A 31 19.68 6.82 -17.59
N HIS A 32 20.33 7.25 -16.51
CA HIS A 32 19.65 8.03 -15.47
C HIS A 32 18.88 9.15 -16.18
N GLY A 33 17.64 9.44 -15.76
CA GLY A 33 16.75 10.37 -16.46
C GLY A 33 17.41 11.71 -16.84
N VAL A 34 16.80 12.43 -17.78
CA VAL A 34 17.32 13.71 -18.28
C VAL A 34 17.59 14.66 -17.10
N TRP A 35 18.85 15.05 -16.92
CA TRP A 35 19.26 16.00 -15.89
C TRP A 35 18.80 17.41 -16.26
N THR A 36 18.29 18.14 -15.28
CA THR A 36 17.80 19.52 -15.43
C THR A 36 18.33 20.38 -14.28
N TYR A 37 18.68 21.63 -14.55
CA TYR A 37 19.17 22.59 -13.55
C TYR A 37 18.35 23.87 -13.57
N ARG A 38 17.84 24.29 -12.41
CA ARG A 38 16.97 25.47 -12.23
C ARG A 38 15.71 25.51 -13.12
N VAL A 39 15.31 24.36 -13.65
CA VAL A 39 14.06 24.18 -14.40
C VAL A 39 13.38 22.90 -13.93
N PRO A 40 12.04 22.80 -14.03
CA PRO A 40 11.33 21.57 -13.68
C PRO A 40 11.86 20.39 -14.47
N PRO A 41 11.99 19.20 -13.85
CA PRO A 41 12.38 18.00 -14.56
C PRO A 41 11.31 17.62 -15.60
N PRO A 42 11.71 16.94 -16.68
CA PRO A 42 10.74 16.47 -17.66
C PRO A 42 9.73 15.54 -17.01
N MET A 43 8.48 15.64 -17.47
CA MET A 43 7.40 14.84 -16.88
C MET A 43 7.74 13.34 -16.95
N PRO A 44 7.49 12.59 -15.86
CA PRO A 44 7.72 11.17 -15.84
C PRO A 44 6.81 10.46 -16.85
N SER A 45 7.11 9.21 -17.15
CA SER A 45 6.33 8.44 -18.12
C SER A 45 4.84 8.45 -17.75
N LYS A 46 3.95 8.57 -18.75
CA LYS A 46 2.49 8.54 -18.52
C LYS A 46 2.05 7.28 -17.76
N LYS A 47 2.79 6.17 -17.90
CA LYS A 47 2.57 4.94 -17.14
C LYS A 47 2.87 5.13 -15.66
N SER A 48 4.01 5.76 -15.33
CA SER A 48 4.40 6.06 -13.95
C SER A 48 3.38 6.98 -13.27
N ILE A 49 2.90 8.01 -13.97
CA ILE A 49 1.88 8.93 -13.43
C ILE A 49 0.58 8.19 -13.13
N ARG A 50 0.08 7.37 -14.08
CA ARG A 50 -1.13 6.57 -13.88
C ARG A 50 -0.99 5.57 -12.74
N LEU A 51 0.18 4.94 -12.62
CA LEU A 51 0.46 4.01 -11.52
C LEU A 51 0.46 4.74 -10.17
N ALA A 52 1.11 5.90 -10.09
CA ALA A 52 1.12 6.71 -8.87
C ALA A 52 -0.28 7.14 -8.45
N GLN A 53 -1.12 7.58 -9.40
CA GLN A 53 -2.52 7.92 -9.13
C GLN A 53 -3.35 6.71 -8.70
N GLY A 54 -3.17 5.55 -9.34
CA GLY A 54 -3.87 4.32 -8.97
C GLY A 54 -3.50 3.83 -7.57
N LEU A 55 -2.20 3.83 -7.22
CA LEU A 55 -1.72 3.45 -5.89
C LEU A 55 -2.18 4.44 -4.82
N GLY A 56 -2.13 5.75 -5.11
CA GLY A 56 -2.64 6.78 -4.20
C GLY A 56 -4.15 6.64 -3.96
N GLY A 57 -4.93 6.37 -5.00
CA GLY A 57 -6.36 6.10 -4.89
C GLY A 57 -6.66 4.84 -4.08
N LEU A 58 -5.90 3.76 -4.30
CA LEU A 58 -6.05 2.51 -3.54
C LEU A 58 -5.73 2.71 -2.05
N CYS A 59 -4.69 3.49 -1.73
CA CYS A 59 -4.32 3.82 -0.36
C CYS A 59 -5.46 4.54 0.36
N TRP A 60 -6.01 5.60 -0.26
CA TRP A 60 -7.12 6.36 0.34
C TRP A 60 -8.41 5.56 0.42
N TRP A 61 -8.72 4.76 -0.61
CA TRP A 61 -9.86 3.84 -0.55
C TRP A 61 -9.73 2.86 0.61
N TRP A 62 -8.55 2.28 0.83
CA TRP A 62 -8.30 1.35 1.94
C TRP A 62 -8.53 2.00 3.30
N ILE A 63 -7.98 3.21 3.50
CA ILE A 63 -8.15 3.98 4.74
C ILE A 63 -9.64 4.26 4.99
N LEU A 64 -10.34 4.82 4.00
CA LEU A 64 -11.74 5.19 4.14
C LEU A 64 -12.64 3.96 4.35
N TYR A 65 -12.31 2.85 3.69
CA TYR A 65 -13.02 1.59 3.89
C TYR A 65 -12.88 1.09 5.33
N HIS A 66 -11.66 1.07 5.89
CA HIS A 66 -11.42 0.58 7.26
C HIS A 66 -12.01 1.53 8.32
N ILE A 67 -12.03 2.83 8.06
CA ILE A 67 -12.76 3.78 8.92
C ILE A 67 -14.25 3.43 9.00
N ALA A 68 -14.84 3.01 7.88
CA ALA A 68 -16.27 2.70 7.81
C ALA A 68 -16.61 1.30 8.36
N THR A 69 -15.76 0.29 8.14
CA THR A 69 -16.02 -1.08 8.59
C THR A 69 -15.56 -1.35 10.02
N GLU A 70 -14.46 -0.72 10.44
CA GLU A 70 -13.77 -0.98 11.72
C GLU A 70 -13.42 0.36 12.41
N PRO A 71 -14.41 1.18 12.80
CA PRO A 71 -14.16 2.48 13.43
C PRO A 71 -13.53 2.36 14.83
N GLU A 72 -13.62 1.18 15.44
CA GLU A 72 -13.10 0.86 16.77
C GLU A 72 -11.60 1.10 16.93
N HIS A 73 -10.82 0.95 15.85
CA HIS A 73 -9.39 1.26 15.85
C HIS A 73 -9.09 2.76 16.01
N ILE A 74 -10.06 3.63 15.75
CA ILE A 74 -9.91 5.09 15.88
C ILE A 74 -10.55 5.59 17.17
N THR A 75 -11.76 5.13 17.48
CA THR A 75 -12.51 5.60 18.65
C THR A 75 -12.13 4.89 19.94
N GLY A 76 -11.37 3.80 19.85
CA GLY A 76 -11.09 2.91 20.95
C GLY A 76 -12.16 1.82 21.06
N GLU A 77 -11.71 0.59 21.31
CA GLU A 77 -12.57 -0.58 21.51
C GLU A 77 -13.24 -0.58 22.88
N TRP A 78 -12.57 0.01 23.88
CA TRP A 78 -12.97 -0.06 25.28
C TRP A 78 -13.55 1.27 25.76
N PRO A 79 -14.67 1.24 26.50
CA PRO A 79 -15.19 2.45 27.12
C PRO A 79 -14.18 2.96 28.15
N TYR A 80 -14.00 4.26 28.18
CA TYR A 80 -13.18 4.90 29.19
C TYR A 80 -13.88 4.83 30.55
N ILE A 81 -13.23 4.23 31.54
CA ILE A 81 -13.72 4.17 32.92
C ILE A 81 -13.08 5.32 33.68
N ASP A 82 -13.90 6.20 34.22
CA ASP A 82 -13.45 7.31 35.04
C ASP A 82 -13.01 6.77 36.42
N PRO A 83 -11.71 6.91 36.79
CA PRO A 83 -11.21 6.39 38.06
C PRO A 83 -11.85 7.04 39.29
N SER A 84 -12.45 8.22 39.17
CA SER A 84 -13.14 8.88 40.28
C SER A 84 -14.49 8.25 40.63
N THR A 85 -15.02 7.37 39.77
CA THR A 85 -16.28 6.67 40.02
C THR A 85 -16.13 5.41 40.88
N TRP A 86 -14.88 4.97 41.11
CA TRP A 86 -14.61 3.80 41.95
C TRP A 86 -14.82 4.14 43.41
N THR A 87 -15.48 3.24 44.15
CA THR A 87 -15.74 3.46 45.57
C THR A 87 -14.50 3.14 46.40
N ASP A 88 -14.33 3.84 47.52
CA ASP A 88 -13.21 3.61 48.43
C ASP A 88 -13.16 2.15 48.94
N GLU A 89 -14.30 1.46 49.00
CA GLU A 89 -14.38 0.03 49.32
C GLU A 89 -13.74 -0.88 48.26
N GLU A 90 -13.97 -0.61 46.97
CA GLU A 90 -13.37 -1.35 45.85
C GLU A 90 -11.85 -1.07 45.72
N LEU A 91 -11.45 0.15 46.05
CA LEU A 91 -10.06 0.58 46.11
C LEU A 91 -9.32 0.10 47.38
N GLY A 92 -10.06 -0.43 48.36
CA GLY A 92 -9.50 -0.88 49.64
C GLY A 92 -8.94 0.26 50.49
N ILE A 93 -9.45 1.49 50.31
CA ILE A 93 -9.04 2.67 51.06
C ILE A 93 -9.88 2.72 52.34
N PRO A 94 -9.30 2.48 53.52
CA PRO A 94 -10.05 2.56 54.77
C PRO A 94 -10.40 4.02 55.09
N PRO A 95 -11.56 4.28 55.73
CA PRO A 95 -11.88 5.60 56.22
C PRO A 95 -10.91 6.02 57.33
N ASP A 96 -10.50 7.29 57.36
CA ASP A 96 -9.53 7.83 58.33
C ASP A 96 -9.92 7.57 59.81
N SER A 97 -11.21 7.38 60.08
CA SER A 97 -11.73 7.02 61.41
C SER A 97 -11.28 5.66 61.94
N ALA A 98 -10.89 4.73 61.05
CA ALA A 98 -10.47 3.37 61.42
C ALA A 98 -8.97 3.28 61.80
N GLY A 99 -8.20 4.33 61.56
CA GLY A 99 -6.74 4.36 61.78
C GLY A 99 -5.95 3.63 60.69
N CYS A 100 -4.62 3.69 60.77
CA CYS A 100 -3.73 3.11 59.75
C CYS A 100 -3.90 1.59 59.63
N ILE A 101 -3.77 1.08 58.39
CA ILE A 101 -3.81 -0.35 58.10
C ILE A 101 -2.66 -1.01 58.87
N LYS A 102 -2.98 -1.90 59.80
CA LYS A 102 -1.97 -2.67 60.53
C LYS A 102 -1.44 -3.76 59.61
N HIS A 103 -0.19 -3.61 59.16
CA HIS A 103 0.57 -4.64 58.45
C HIS A 103 0.82 -5.87 59.32
#